data_AF-A0A956WUZ1-F1
#
_entry.id   AF-A0A956WUZ1-F1
#
_cell.length_a   1.000
_cell.length_b   1.000
_cell.length_c   1.000
_cell.angle_alpha   90.00
_cell.angle_beta   90.00
_cell.angle_gamma   90.00
#
_symmetry.space_group_name_H-M   'P 1'
#
loop_
_entity.id
_entity.type
_entity.pdbx_description
1 polymer ?
#
loop_
_entity_poly.entity_id
_entity_poly.type
_entity_poly.pdbx_seq_one_letter_code
_entity_poly.pdbx_strand_id
1 'polypeptide(L)'
;MSESAFSHEELLRDAKFKPEDIAEIHQRRRDNNRLGFAYQLAFVRLTNRLPAQQPLEILDELLTYVAVQLDIPGPAIAEYQQRRQTIVEHGGAVVDYLGLRSFGEGEIQADIYGRFREVP
;
A
#
# COMPACT_ATOMS: atom_id res chain seq x y z
N MET A 1 20.29 3.16 -16.27
CA MET A 1 19.26 2.11 -16.09
C MET A 1 19.05 2.06 -14.60
N SER A 2 17.95 2.63 -14.11
CA SER A 2 17.70 2.61 -12.66
C SER A 2 17.43 1.15 -12.28
N GLU A 3 18.20 0.63 -11.34
CA GLU A 3 17.98 -0.70 -10.82
C GLU A 3 16.65 -0.68 -10.06
N SER A 4 15.70 -1.45 -10.59
CA SER A 4 14.39 -1.67 -10.00
C SER A 4 14.57 -2.21 -8.59
N ALA A 5 13.99 -1.53 -7.58
CA ALA A 5 14.12 -1.97 -6.20
C ALA A 5 13.38 -3.29 -5.93
N PHE A 6 12.41 -3.65 -6.79
CA PHE A 6 11.57 -4.84 -6.67
C PHE A 6 11.32 -5.48 -8.02
N SER A 7 11.58 -6.77 -8.13
CA SER A 7 11.30 -7.52 -9.36
C SER A 7 9.81 -7.51 -9.72
N HIS A 8 9.51 -7.68 -11.01
CA HIS A 8 8.13 -7.81 -11.48
C HIS A 8 7.38 -8.96 -10.79
N GLU A 9 8.07 -10.06 -10.48
CA GLU A 9 7.49 -11.20 -9.75
C GLU A 9 7.08 -10.83 -8.32
N GLU A 10 7.88 -10.04 -7.60
CA GLU A 10 7.54 -9.54 -6.27
C GLU A 10 6.29 -8.64 -6.32
N LEU A 11 6.21 -7.73 -7.29
CA LEU A 11 5.02 -6.88 -7.48
C LEU A 11 3.76 -7.69 -7.78
N LEU A 12 3.86 -8.71 -8.64
CA LEU A 12 2.74 -9.60 -8.97
C LEU A 12 2.26 -10.41 -7.77
N ARG A 13 3.18 -10.87 -6.92
CA ARG A 13 2.87 -11.69 -5.76
C ARG A 13 2.30 -10.87 -4.60
N ASP A 14 2.94 -9.75 -4.28
CA ASP A 14 2.72 -9.05 -3.01
C ASP A 14 1.90 -7.76 -3.17
N ALA A 15 1.95 -7.10 -4.33
CA ALA A 15 1.29 -5.80 -4.56
C ALA A 15 0.01 -5.90 -5.42
N LYS A 16 -0.45 -7.11 -5.77
CA LYS A 16 -1.68 -7.32 -6.55
C LYS A 16 -2.93 -7.15 -5.68
N PHE A 17 -3.91 -6.38 -6.16
CA PHE A 17 -5.18 -6.19 -5.47
C PHE A 17 -6.17 -7.32 -5.76
N LYS A 18 -6.82 -7.78 -4.69
CA LYS A 18 -7.97 -8.69 -4.73
C LYS A 18 -9.28 -7.87 -4.79
N PRO A 19 -10.42 -8.49 -5.15
CA PRO A 19 -11.69 -7.78 -5.22
C PRO A 19 -12.07 -7.03 -3.93
N GLU A 20 -11.70 -7.58 -2.76
CA GLU A 20 -11.94 -6.95 -1.46
C GLU A 20 -11.12 -5.67 -1.30
N ASP A 21 -9.87 -5.68 -1.78
CA ASP A 21 -9.01 -4.49 -1.77
C ASP A 21 -9.58 -3.40 -2.66
N ILE A 22 -10.07 -3.77 -3.84
CA ILE A 22 -10.69 -2.85 -4.79
C ILE A 22 -11.94 -2.22 -4.16
N ALA A 23 -12.78 -3.01 -3.49
CA ALA A 23 -13.95 -2.50 -2.77
C ALA A 23 -13.54 -1.52 -1.65
N GLU A 24 -12.51 -1.85 -0.88
CA GLU A 24 -11.96 -0.97 0.15
C GLU A 24 -11.44 0.34 -0.46
N ILE A 25 -10.60 0.27 -1.50
CA ILE A 25 -10.05 1.42 -2.22
C ILE A 25 -11.18 2.35 -2.71
N HIS A 26 -12.25 1.79 -3.27
CA HIS A 26 -13.36 2.57 -3.82
C HIS A 26 -14.21 3.31 -2.79
N GLN A 27 -14.06 3.05 -1.49
CA GLN A 27 -14.66 3.88 -0.45
C GLN A 27 -14.09 5.31 -0.45
N ARG A 28 -12.88 5.50 -1.01
CA ARG A 28 -12.25 6.81 -1.11
C ARG A 28 -12.83 7.58 -2.31
N ARG A 29 -13.13 8.86 -2.08
CA ARG A 29 -13.61 9.78 -3.13
C ARG A 29 -12.43 10.38 -3.89
N ARG A 30 -12.58 10.49 -5.22
CA ARG A 30 -11.59 11.02 -6.19
C ARG A 30 -10.41 10.08 -6.42
N ASP A 31 -9.85 10.16 -7.63
CA ASP A 31 -8.85 9.21 -8.08
C ASP A 31 -7.49 9.40 -7.40
N ASN A 32 -7.11 10.64 -7.07
CA ASN A 32 -5.90 10.92 -6.30
C ASN A 32 -5.90 10.22 -4.92
N ASN A 33 -7.02 10.23 -4.21
CA ASN A 33 -7.15 9.57 -2.91
C ASN A 33 -7.23 8.05 -3.05
N ARG A 34 -7.91 7.53 -4.08
CA ARG A 34 -7.94 6.09 -4.38
C ARG A 34 -6.55 5.57 -4.68
N LEU A 35 -5.82 6.26 -5.57
CA LEU A 35 -4.44 5.95 -5.91
C LEU A 35 -3.53 6.02 -4.68
N GLY A 36 -3.64 7.09 -3.89
CA GLY A 36 -2.85 7.26 -2.67
C GLY A 36 -3.10 6.20 -1.61
N PHE A 37 -4.37 5.84 -1.36
CA PHE A 37 -4.72 4.76 -0.44
C PHE A 37 -4.19 3.40 -0.93
N ALA A 38 -4.45 3.07 -2.20
CA ALA A 38 -4.01 1.83 -2.82
C ALA A 38 -2.47 1.70 -2.82
N TYR A 39 -1.77 2.81 -3.09
CA TYR A 39 -0.32 2.85 -3.03
C TYR A 39 0.19 2.50 -1.64
N GLN A 40 -0.36 3.12 -0.57
CA GLN A 40 0.05 2.78 0.81
C GLN A 40 -0.26 1.32 1.16
N LEU A 41 -1.42 0.80 0.74
CA LEU A 41 -1.79 -0.61 0.93
C LEU A 41 -0.78 -1.55 0.27
N ALA A 42 -0.47 -1.32 -1.01
CA ALA A 42 0.48 -2.14 -1.76
C ALA A 42 1.90 -2.01 -1.20
N PHE A 43 2.29 -0.81 -0.75
CA PHE A 43 3.58 -0.56 -0.12
C PHE A 43 3.75 -1.38 1.16
N VAL A 44 2.74 -1.39 2.03
CA VAL A 44 2.77 -2.18 3.28
C VAL A 44 2.89 -3.67 2.98
N ARG A 45 2.18 -4.19 1.98
CA ARG A 45 2.30 -5.61 1.60
C ARG A 45 3.67 -5.97 1.04
N LEU A 46 4.27 -5.06 0.27
CA LEU A 46 5.57 -5.29 -0.35
C LEU A 46 6.72 -5.18 0.66
N THR A 47 6.62 -4.27 1.63
CA THR A 47 7.74 -3.89 2.51
C THR A 47 7.54 -4.25 3.99
N ASN A 48 6.34 -4.66 4.39
CA ASN A 48 5.93 -4.84 5.78
C ASN A 48 6.18 -3.58 6.64
N ARG A 49 6.02 -2.39 6.08
CA ARG A 49 6.00 -1.12 6.82
C ARG A 49 5.19 -0.07 6.07
N LEU A 50 4.77 0.99 6.76
CA LEU A 50 4.22 2.16 6.09
C LEU A 50 5.32 2.93 5.32
N PRO A 51 4.97 3.58 4.19
CA PRO A 51 5.88 4.52 3.56
C PRO A 51 6.14 5.70 4.49
N ALA A 52 7.31 6.36 4.35
CA ALA A 52 7.49 7.66 5.00
C ALA A 52 6.33 8.58 4.59
N GLN A 53 5.73 9.29 5.53
CA GLN A 53 4.51 10.07 5.28
C GLN A 53 4.83 11.54 4.93
N GLN A 54 6.07 11.97 5.16
CA GLN A 54 6.53 13.36 5.02
C GLN A 54 8.02 13.45 4.63
N PRO A 55 8.33 13.72 3.35
CA PRO A 55 7.42 13.60 2.21
C PRO A 55 6.95 12.14 2.05
N LEU A 56 5.86 11.93 1.31
CA LEU A 56 5.40 10.58 0.99
C LEU A 56 6.51 9.85 0.21
N GLU A 57 6.96 8.70 0.71
CA GLU A 57 7.93 7.85 0.05
C GLU A 57 7.32 7.22 -1.20
N ILE A 58 7.91 7.49 -2.36
CA ILE A 58 7.45 6.98 -3.67
C ILE A 58 8.44 5.96 -4.22
N LEU A 59 7.93 4.78 -4.55
CA LEU A 59 8.57 3.77 -5.37
C LEU A 59 7.90 3.80 -6.74
N ASP A 60 8.59 4.33 -7.75
CA ASP A 60 7.99 4.61 -9.07
C ASP A 60 7.38 3.37 -9.73
N GLU A 61 8.00 2.21 -9.55
CA GLU A 61 7.55 0.94 -10.13
C GLU A 61 6.28 0.43 -9.46
N LEU A 62 6.22 0.52 -8.13
CA LEU A 62 5.02 0.20 -7.38
C LEU A 62 3.89 1.17 -7.72
N LEU A 63 4.17 2.48 -7.80
CA LEU A 63 3.20 3.48 -8.20
C LEU A 63 2.64 3.20 -9.59
N THR A 64 3.51 2.91 -10.56
CA THR A 64 3.12 2.55 -11.92
C THR A 64 2.24 1.31 -11.92
N TYR A 65 2.62 0.28 -11.19
CA TYR A 65 1.86 -0.96 -11.08
C TYR A 65 0.47 -0.75 -10.45
N VAL A 66 0.39 0.02 -9.37
CA VAL A 66 -0.88 0.37 -8.70
C VAL A 66 -1.78 1.21 -9.61
N ALA A 67 -1.22 2.21 -10.30
CA ALA A 67 -1.94 3.06 -11.25
C ALA A 67 -2.59 2.24 -12.36
N VAL A 68 -1.86 1.28 -12.95
CA VAL A 68 -2.38 0.37 -13.98
C VAL A 68 -3.49 -0.52 -13.45
N GLN A 69 -3.36 -1.07 -12.23
CA GLN A 69 -4.39 -1.93 -11.64
C GLN A 69 -5.73 -1.20 -11.42
N LEU A 70 -5.69 0.11 -11.18
CA LEU A 70 -6.88 0.91 -10.88
C LEU A 70 -7.43 1.68 -12.08
N ASP A 71 -6.74 1.65 -13.23
CA ASP A 71 -7.00 2.53 -14.37
C ASP A 71 -7.03 4.01 -13.98
N ILE A 72 -6.07 4.42 -13.13
CA ILE A 72 -5.91 5.80 -12.66
C ILE A 72 -4.55 6.33 -13.13
N PRO A 73 -4.46 7.56 -13.66
CA PRO A 73 -3.18 8.14 -14.04
C PRO A 73 -2.22 8.25 -12.84
N GLY A 74 -1.03 7.64 -12.94
CA GLY A 74 0.03 7.76 -11.94
C GLY A 74 0.35 9.19 -11.48
N PRO A 75 0.35 10.20 -12.38
CA PRO A 75 0.55 11.60 -11.99
C PRO A 75 -0.46 12.17 -10.98
N ALA A 76 -1.64 11.54 -10.80
CA ALA A 76 -2.61 11.95 -9.78
C ALA A 76 -2.06 11.84 -8.34
N ILE A 77 -0.97 11.09 -8.13
CA ILE A 77 -0.29 11.00 -6.82
C ILE A 77 0.23 12.36 -6.35
N ALA A 78 0.59 13.27 -7.27
CA ALA A 78 1.16 14.57 -6.92
C ALA A 78 0.17 15.41 -6.11
N GLU A 79 -1.13 15.37 -6.45
CA GLU A 79 -2.17 16.04 -5.66
C GLU A 79 -2.36 15.41 -4.28
N TYR A 80 -2.23 14.08 -4.22
CA TYR A 80 -2.33 13.32 -2.97
C TYR A 80 -1.16 13.66 -2.02
N GLN A 81 0.07 13.77 -2.53
CA GLN A 81 1.27 14.10 -1.76
C GLN A 81 1.18 15.44 -1.01
N GLN A 82 0.31 16.37 -1.45
CA GLN A 82 0.09 17.65 -0.77
C GLN A 82 -0.84 17.56 0.45
N ARG A 83 -1.50 16.42 0.68
CA ARG A 83 -2.56 16.26 1.69
C ARG A 83 -2.06 15.48 2.90
N ARG A 84 -1.09 16.03 3.64
CA ARG A 84 -0.45 15.37 4.81
C ARG A 84 -1.44 14.68 5.76
N GLN A 85 -2.52 15.37 6.14
CA GLN A 85 -3.51 14.80 7.05
C GLN A 85 -4.17 13.55 6.44
N THR A 86 -4.61 13.63 5.18
CA THR A 86 -5.19 12.50 4.45
C THR A 86 -4.21 11.34 4.27
N ILE A 87 -2.92 11.64 4.07
CA ILE A 87 -1.86 10.64 3.98
C ILE A 87 -1.77 9.82 5.27
N VAL A 88 -1.70 10.49 6.42
CA VAL A 88 -1.65 9.82 7.74
C VAL A 88 -2.95 9.05 8.04
N GLU A 89 -4.11 9.64 7.77
CA GLU A 89 -5.42 8.99 7.94
C GLU A 89 -5.53 7.71 7.10
N HIS A 90 -5.06 7.76 5.84
CA HIS A 90 -5.01 6.59 4.97
C HIS A 90 -4.07 5.52 5.50
N GLY A 91 -2.88 5.90 6.01
CA GLY A 91 -1.94 4.95 6.61
C GLY A 91 -2.56 4.19 7.79
N GLY A 92 -3.28 4.89 8.67
CA GLY A 92 -4.04 4.27 9.75
C GLY A 92 -5.11 3.30 9.24
N ALA A 93 -5.92 3.74 8.28
CA ALA A 93 -6.95 2.90 7.68
C ALA A 93 -6.40 1.66 6.95
N VAL A 94 -5.19 1.74 6.37
CA VAL A 94 -4.50 0.59 5.77
C VAL A 94 -4.10 -0.43 6.84
N VAL A 95 -3.54 0.04 7.96
CA VAL A 95 -3.16 -0.82 9.10
C VAL A 95 -4.39 -1.55 9.65
N ASP A 96 -5.50 -0.81 9.84
CA ASP A 96 -6.76 -1.37 10.31
C ASP A 96 -7.32 -2.40 9.31
N TYR A 97 -7.36 -2.07 8.02
CA TYR A 97 -7.87 -2.96 6.96
C TYR A 97 -7.07 -4.26 6.85
N LEU A 98 -5.75 -4.19 7.00
CA LEU A 98 -4.88 -5.37 6.99
C LEU A 98 -4.91 -6.15 8.32
N GLY A 99 -5.63 -5.69 9.34
CA GLY A 99 -5.68 -6.32 10.66
C GLY A 99 -4.33 -6.30 11.38
N LEU A 100 -3.47 -5.35 11.02
CA LEU A 100 -2.12 -5.26 11.56
C LEU A 100 -2.19 -4.64 12.96
N ARG A 101 -1.69 -5.36 13.95
CA ARG A 101 -1.50 -4.79 15.29
C ARG A 101 -0.18 -4.04 15.30
N SER A 102 -0.22 -2.76 15.65
CA SER A 102 0.97 -1.97 15.93
C SER A 102 1.66 -2.55 17.16
N PHE A 103 2.71 -3.35 16.96
CA PHE A 103 3.72 -3.58 17.98
C PHE A 103 4.73 -2.44 17.85
N GLY A 104 5.00 -1.75 18.95
CA GLY A 104 5.69 -0.45 18.97
C GLY A 104 6.98 -0.39 18.15
N GLU A 105 7.21 0.79 17.55
CA GLU A 105 8.41 1.23 16.84
C GLU A 105 9.26 0.14 16.17
N GLY A 106 8.82 -0.30 14.99
CA GLY A 106 9.75 -0.86 13.98
C GLY A 106 9.29 -2.12 13.26
N GLU A 107 8.25 -2.82 13.70
CA GLU A 107 7.90 -4.11 13.11
C GLU A 107 6.39 -4.25 12.93
N ILE A 108 5.92 -4.07 11.69
CA ILE A 108 4.60 -4.56 11.29
C ILE A 108 4.75 -6.05 11.01
N GLN A 109 4.43 -6.90 11.99
CA GLN A 109 4.28 -8.34 11.76
C GLN A 109 2.88 -8.59 11.18
N ALA A 110 2.82 -8.87 9.88
CA ALA A 110 1.61 -9.32 9.23
C ALA A 110 1.34 -10.79 9.55
N ASP A 111 0.26 -11.07 10.31
CA ASP A 111 -0.27 -12.41 10.56
C ASP A 111 -1.04 -12.94 9.33
N ILE A 112 -0.52 -12.70 8.11
CA ILE A 112 -1.21 -12.94 6.84
C ILE A 112 -1.11 -14.41 6.36
N TYR A 113 -0.56 -15.32 7.16
CA TYR A 113 -0.65 -16.75 6.89
C TYR A 113 -1.30 -17.52 8.04
N GLY A 114 -2.63 -17.51 8.05
CA GLY A 114 -3.39 -18.65 8.53
C GLY A 114 -3.04 -19.90 7.70
N ARG A 115 -1.94 -20.58 8.04
CA ARG A 115 -1.65 -21.95 7.62
C ARG A 115 -0.74 -22.66 8.63
N PHE A 116 -1.38 -23.45 9.48
CA PHE A 116 -0.86 -24.60 10.24
C PHE A 116 0.54 -24.47 10.86
N ARG A 117 0.56 -24.19 12.17
CA ARG A 117 1.44 -24.93 13.09
C ARG A 117 0.62 -25.37 14.30
N GLU A 118 0.23 -26.64 14.30
CA GLU A 118 0.17 -27.38 15.55
C GLU A 118 1.57 -27.28 16.19
N VAL A 119 1.60 -26.88 17.45
CA VAL A 119 2.80 -26.90 18.28
C VAL A 119 2.59 -28.04 19.28
N PRO A 120 3.57 -28.94 19.47
CA PRO A 120 3.46 -30.09 20.37
C PRO A 120 3.27 -29.69 21.84
#